data_AF-A0A1W9M767-F1
#
_entry.id   AF-A0A1W9M767-F1
#
_cell.length_a   1.000
_cell.length_b   1.000
_cell.length_c   1.000
_cell.angle_alpha   90.00
_cell.angle_beta   90.00
_cell.angle_gamma   90.00
#
_symmetry.space_group_name_H-M   'P 1'
#
loop_
_entity.id
_entity.type
_entity.pdbx_description
1 polymer ?
#
loop_
_entity_poly.entity_id
_entity_poly.type
_entity_poly.pdbx_seq_one_letter_code
_entity_poly.pdbx_strand_id
1 'polypeptide(L)'
;MGQSGEWRTYPDNPCGGVTNVGHYGGIIRNNFILQKSEALYASESGFDSGISLDQVCGAKIVHNTVFSTDTAFSSIEWRYANTNVEITNNLVSHSLMKRDNGNAVLKGNLENALSAWFSDVSNGNLHLIESATNAIDKGVTVEDNLCEEDIDGNARDANPDIGADEWCAIQPGDLDGNCLVTLRDAVLALQITAGRMLSEVSIDGDAVKDEKIGLSDANYILKKLSE
;
A
#
# COMPACT_ATOMS: atom_id res chain seq x y z
N MET A 1 -0.02 10.32 25.10
CA MET A 1 -0.12 8.91 25.55
C MET A 1 1.31 8.38 25.78
N GLY A 2 1.47 7.23 26.46
CA GLY A 2 2.69 6.41 26.34
C GLY A 2 3.96 6.81 27.12
N GLN A 3 3.88 7.54 28.24
CA GLN A 3 5.08 7.85 29.06
C GLN A 3 5.08 7.26 30.47
N SER A 4 3.97 6.63 30.89
CA SER A 4 3.85 6.02 32.21
C SER A 4 3.04 4.73 32.13
N GLY A 5 3.32 3.78 33.03
CA GLY A 5 2.64 2.49 33.09
C GLY A 5 3.61 1.33 33.35
N GLU A 6 3.05 0.12 33.50
CA GLU A 6 3.82 -1.11 33.43
C GLU A 6 4.00 -1.51 31.97
N TRP A 7 5.24 -1.80 31.59
CA TRP A 7 5.62 -2.08 30.21
C TRP A 7 5.96 -3.55 30.01
N ARG A 8 5.71 -4.04 28.80
CA ARG A 8 6.14 -5.39 28.43
C ARG A 8 7.66 -5.45 28.43
N THR A 9 8.19 -6.50 29.03
CA THR A 9 9.61 -6.85 28.99
C THR A 9 9.75 -8.19 28.30
N TYR A 10 10.87 -8.38 27.60
CA TYR A 10 11.14 -9.60 26.86
C TYR A 10 12.52 -10.13 27.27
N PRO A 11 12.67 -11.45 27.55
CA PRO A 11 13.92 -12.02 28.04
C PRO A 11 15.12 -11.89 27.09
N ASP A 12 14.87 -11.74 25.80
CA ASP A 12 15.85 -11.61 24.72
C ASP A 12 16.34 -10.17 24.51
N ASN A 13 15.87 -9.20 25.32
CA ASN A 13 16.27 -7.79 25.27
C ASN A 13 16.19 -7.19 23.85
N PRO A 14 15.02 -7.26 23.19
CA PRO A 14 14.84 -6.63 21.89
C PRO A 14 15.18 -5.15 22.00
N CYS A 15 15.68 -4.57 20.91
CA CYS A 15 16.08 -3.17 20.88
C CYS A 15 17.17 -2.81 21.91
N GLY A 16 18.07 -3.74 22.23
CA GLY A 16 19.17 -3.49 23.17
C GLY A 16 18.72 -3.38 24.62
N GLY A 17 17.54 -3.93 24.97
CA GLY A 17 17.02 -3.94 26.33
C GLY A 17 16.42 -2.60 26.79
N VAL A 18 16.06 -1.72 25.86
CA VAL A 18 15.37 -0.46 26.18
C VAL A 18 14.04 -0.75 26.87
N THR A 19 13.83 -0.13 28.03
CA THR A 19 12.57 -0.21 28.78
C THR A 19 11.61 0.90 28.35
N ASN A 20 10.32 0.76 28.66
CA ASN A 20 9.27 1.73 28.32
C ASN A 20 9.02 1.90 26.82
N VAL A 21 9.09 0.79 26.09
CA VAL A 21 8.71 0.68 24.67
C VAL A 21 7.26 0.21 24.60
N GLY A 22 6.42 0.93 23.87
CA GLY A 22 5.02 0.60 23.64
C GLY A 22 4.83 -0.50 22.61
N HIS A 23 5.69 -0.54 21.59
CA HIS A 23 5.65 -1.55 20.54
C HIS A 23 7.05 -1.97 20.08
N TYR A 24 7.25 -3.27 19.89
CA TYR A 24 8.50 -3.85 19.40
C TYR A 24 8.26 -4.51 18.04
N GLY A 25 9.13 -4.22 17.07
CA GLY A 25 9.00 -4.68 15.70
C GLY A 25 7.68 -4.22 15.05
N GLY A 26 7.16 -5.06 14.18
CA GLY A 26 5.92 -4.82 13.44
C GLY A 26 6.15 -4.15 12.09
N ILE A 27 5.17 -4.32 11.20
CA ILE A 27 5.19 -3.77 9.86
C ILE A 27 3.85 -3.07 9.60
N ILE A 28 3.91 -1.85 9.10
CA ILE A 28 2.76 -1.13 8.53
C ILE A 28 3.07 -0.97 7.04
N ARG A 29 2.39 -1.73 6.17
CA ARG A 29 2.64 -1.70 4.73
C ARG A 29 1.38 -1.80 3.87
N ASN A 30 1.43 -1.25 2.67
CA ASN A 30 0.37 -1.29 1.66
C ASN A 30 -0.99 -0.79 2.15
N ASN A 31 -1.00 0.25 2.98
CA ASN A 31 -2.26 0.84 3.45
C ASN A 31 -2.60 2.10 2.68
N PHE A 32 -3.87 2.21 2.27
CA PHE A 32 -4.51 3.49 2.01
C PHE A 32 -5.16 4.01 3.28
N ILE A 33 -4.73 5.19 3.71
CA ILE A 33 -5.28 5.87 4.88
C ILE A 33 -5.82 7.22 4.41
N LEU A 34 -7.14 7.35 4.39
CA LEU A 34 -7.82 8.59 4.01
C LEU A 34 -8.48 9.24 5.21
N GLN A 35 -8.15 10.50 5.46
CA GLN A 35 -8.97 11.40 6.25
C GLN A 35 -9.74 12.36 5.33
N LYS A 36 -11.07 12.34 5.43
CA LYS A 36 -11.97 13.27 4.71
C LYS A 36 -13.11 13.82 5.56
N SER A 37 -13.13 13.51 6.85
CA SER A 37 -14.21 13.89 7.74
C SER A 37 -14.11 15.37 8.13
N GLU A 38 -15.01 16.18 7.58
CA GLU A 38 -15.15 17.59 7.95
C GLU A 38 -15.35 17.77 9.47
N ALA A 39 -16.12 16.87 10.10
CA ALA A 39 -16.36 16.93 11.55
C ALA A 39 -15.09 16.71 12.37
N LEU A 40 -14.16 15.86 11.90
CA LEU A 40 -12.89 15.65 12.59
C LEU A 40 -11.93 16.83 12.37
N TYR A 41 -11.89 17.41 11.17
CA TYR A 41 -11.14 18.65 10.92
C TYR A 41 -11.65 19.82 11.77
N ALA A 42 -12.97 19.95 11.92
CA ALA A 42 -13.61 20.98 12.72
C ALA A 42 -13.62 20.68 14.23
N SER A 43 -13.13 19.52 14.65
CA SER A 43 -13.07 19.18 16.08
C SER A 43 -12.05 20.06 16.81
N GLU A 44 -12.19 20.19 18.13
CA GLU A 44 -11.31 21.02 18.96
C GLU A 44 -9.82 20.69 18.79
N SER A 45 -9.50 19.42 18.51
CA SER A 45 -8.13 18.94 18.35
C SER A 45 -7.72 18.69 16.89
N GLY A 46 -8.63 18.85 15.93
CA GLY A 46 -8.38 18.53 14.52
C GLY A 46 -7.99 17.07 14.27
N PHE A 47 -7.32 16.82 13.15
CA PHE A 47 -6.72 15.53 12.82
C PHE A 47 -5.19 15.56 13.05
N ASP A 48 -4.70 14.71 13.96
CA ASP A 48 -3.30 14.72 14.41
C ASP A 48 -2.37 13.99 13.42
N SER A 49 -2.64 12.71 13.16
CA SER A 49 -1.84 11.90 12.22
C SER A 49 -2.60 10.73 11.64
N GLY A 50 -2.17 10.25 10.47
CA GLY A 50 -2.63 8.97 9.92
C GLY A 50 -1.90 7.79 10.53
N ILE A 51 -0.58 7.89 10.72
CA ILE A 51 0.25 6.86 11.38
C ILE A 51 1.09 7.54 12.47
N SER A 52 0.79 7.24 13.74
CA SER A 52 1.59 7.69 14.89
C SER A 52 2.43 6.57 15.48
N LEU A 53 3.72 6.83 15.68
CA LEU A 53 4.70 5.89 16.24
C LEU A 53 5.20 6.40 17.60
N ASP A 54 4.53 5.94 18.68
CA ASP A 54 4.78 6.35 20.06
C ASP A 54 5.55 5.26 20.84
N GLN A 55 6.80 5.55 21.24
CA GLN A 55 7.68 4.57 21.90
C GLN A 55 7.79 3.25 21.10
N VAL A 56 8.03 3.32 19.78
CA VAL A 56 8.05 2.15 18.89
C VAL A 56 9.48 1.81 18.48
N CYS A 57 9.94 0.60 18.74
CA CYS A 57 11.28 0.20 18.35
C CYS A 57 11.28 -0.96 17.35
N GLY A 58 12.03 -0.80 16.25
CA GLY A 58 12.26 -1.83 15.24
C GLY A 58 11.12 -2.00 14.25
N ALA A 59 10.12 -1.12 14.24
CA ALA A 59 9.03 -1.18 13.27
C ALA A 59 9.46 -0.67 11.89
N LYS A 60 8.86 -1.25 10.84
CA LYS A 60 9.02 -0.82 9.45
C LYS A 60 7.70 -0.29 8.90
N ILE A 61 7.73 0.93 8.37
CA ILE A 61 6.58 1.62 7.80
C ILE A 61 6.88 1.84 6.32
N VAL A 62 6.29 1.01 5.48
CA VAL A 62 6.76 0.81 4.11
C VAL A 62 5.60 0.91 3.12
N HIS A 63 5.71 1.67 2.04
CA HIS A 63 4.70 1.69 0.97
C HIS A 63 3.28 1.93 1.49
N ASN A 64 3.05 3.00 2.25
CA ASN A 64 1.70 3.43 2.61
C ASN A 64 1.35 4.73 1.88
N THR A 65 0.09 4.89 1.50
CA THR A 65 -0.46 6.16 1.02
C THR A 65 -1.33 6.77 2.13
N VAL A 66 -0.90 7.90 2.69
CA VAL A 66 -1.63 8.62 3.74
C VAL A 66 -2.09 9.98 3.22
N PHE A 67 -3.39 10.12 3.03
CA PHE A 67 -3.98 11.33 2.45
C PHE A 67 -5.01 11.96 3.38
N SER A 68 -4.81 13.24 3.68
CA SER A 68 -5.79 14.12 4.31
C SER A 68 -6.23 15.17 3.30
N THR A 69 -7.55 15.30 3.10
CA THR A 69 -8.19 16.27 2.18
C THR A 69 -8.16 17.71 2.66
N ASP A 70 -7.84 17.94 3.93
CA ASP A 70 -7.67 19.26 4.56
C ASP A 70 -6.47 19.19 5.51
N THR A 71 -6.22 20.30 6.20
CA THR A 71 -5.11 20.51 7.13
C THR A 71 -5.00 19.36 8.14
N ALA A 72 -3.87 18.67 8.08
CA ALA A 72 -3.45 17.70 9.07
C ALA A 72 -2.17 18.17 9.77
N PHE A 73 -2.01 17.85 11.05
CA PHE A 73 -0.78 18.18 11.78
C PHE A 73 0.42 17.40 11.21
N SER A 74 0.24 16.11 10.94
CA SER A 74 1.19 15.26 10.21
C SER A 74 0.44 14.18 9.42
N SER A 75 1.11 13.55 8.46
CA SER A 75 0.62 12.31 7.86
C SER A 75 1.19 11.09 8.59
N ILE A 76 2.49 11.12 8.87
CA ILE A 76 3.17 10.10 9.67
C ILE A 76 4.03 10.83 10.69
N GLU A 77 3.94 10.44 11.95
CA GLU A 77 4.78 10.97 13.00
C GLU A 77 5.47 9.87 13.81
N TRP A 78 6.61 10.23 14.39
CA TRP A 78 7.34 9.36 15.32
C TRP A 78 7.83 10.16 16.50
N ARG A 79 7.56 9.65 17.70
CA ARG A 79 7.73 10.41 18.93
C ARG A 79 8.30 9.60 20.09
N TYR A 80 9.00 10.34 20.95
CA TYR A 80 9.74 9.89 22.13
C TYR A 80 11.04 9.16 21.85
N ALA A 81 11.98 9.28 22.80
CA ALA A 81 13.36 8.85 22.64
C ALA A 81 13.55 7.34 22.41
N ASN A 82 12.60 6.48 22.82
CA ASN A 82 12.71 5.04 22.55
C ASN A 82 12.19 4.67 21.15
N THR A 83 11.63 5.62 20.40
CA THR A 83 11.18 5.34 19.05
C THR A 83 12.39 5.27 18.11
N ASN A 84 12.54 4.12 17.45
CA ASN A 84 13.58 3.86 16.46
C ASN A 84 13.00 2.98 15.36
N VAL A 85 12.71 3.58 14.20
CA VAL A 85 11.92 2.97 13.12
C VAL A 85 12.53 3.22 11.74
N GLU A 86 12.09 2.44 10.77
CA GLU A 86 12.36 2.67 9.34
C GLU A 86 11.06 3.13 8.67
N ILE A 87 11.12 4.24 7.93
CA ILE A 87 9.97 4.79 7.20
C ILE A 87 10.43 4.93 5.75
N THR A 88 9.91 4.08 4.87
CA THR A 88 10.39 3.94 3.48
C THR A 88 9.26 3.95 2.46
N ASN A 89 9.42 4.67 1.34
CA ASN A 89 8.47 4.69 0.21
C ASN A 89 7.02 5.04 0.58
N ASN A 90 6.78 5.85 1.61
CA ASN A 90 5.44 6.31 1.93
C ASN A 90 5.11 7.55 1.10
N LEU A 91 3.90 7.59 0.54
CA LEU A 91 3.32 8.74 -0.15
C LEU A 91 2.35 9.45 0.78
N VAL A 92 2.61 10.71 1.09
CA VAL A 92 1.84 11.42 2.11
C VAL A 92 1.43 12.82 1.66
N SER A 93 0.19 13.23 1.99
CA SER A 93 -0.28 14.58 1.63
C SER A 93 0.25 15.67 2.54
N HIS A 94 0.62 15.33 3.78
CA HIS A 94 1.17 16.24 4.79
C HIS A 94 2.47 15.68 5.36
N SER A 95 2.98 16.32 6.41
CA SER A 95 4.37 16.12 6.83
C SER A 95 4.69 14.74 7.41
N LEU A 96 5.93 14.30 7.20
CA LEU A 96 6.63 13.27 7.96
C LEU A 96 7.32 13.94 9.15
N MET A 97 6.77 13.78 10.36
CA MET A 97 7.14 14.61 11.49
C MET A 97 7.88 13.85 12.60
N LYS A 98 9.13 14.26 12.85
CA LYS A 98 9.85 13.93 14.09
C LYS A 98 9.31 14.76 15.25
N ARG A 99 8.99 14.10 16.36
CA ARG A 99 8.60 14.76 17.63
C ARG A 99 9.37 14.19 18.80
N ASP A 100 9.50 14.98 19.87
CA ASP A 100 9.92 14.52 21.20
C ASP A 100 11.17 13.60 21.21
N ASN A 101 12.16 13.88 20.36
CA ASN A 101 13.40 13.10 20.20
C ASN A 101 13.26 11.68 19.60
N GLY A 102 12.16 11.37 18.91
CA GLY A 102 12.03 10.12 18.14
C GLY A 102 13.11 9.97 17.07
N ASN A 103 13.53 8.74 16.82
CA ASN A 103 14.48 8.39 15.78
C ASN A 103 13.80 7.63 14.64
N ALA A 104 14.12 8.01 13.40
CA ALA A 104 13.66 7.31 12.21
C ALA A 104 14.74 7.37 11.11
N VAL A 105 14.88 6.29 10.36
CA VAL A 105 15.60 6.29 9.08
C VAL A 105 14.56 6.50 7.98
N LEU A 106 14.71 7.58 7.22
CA LEU A 106 13.80 7.95 6.13
C LEU A 106 14.45 7.64 4.78
N LYS A 107 13.75 6.95 3.87
CA LYS A 107 14.22 6.66 2.51
C LYS A 107 13.05 6.68 1.52
N GLY A 108 13.21 7.27 0.34
CA GLY A 108 12.23 7.18 -0.75
C GLY A 108 10.80 7.66 -0.45
N ASN A 109 10.55 8.35 0.67
CA ASN A 109 9.22 8.88 0.97
C ASN A 109 8.96 10.18 0.20
N LEU A 110 7.69 10.47 -0.08
CA LEU A 110 7.26 11.69 -0.76
C LEU A 110 6.16 12.40 0.01
N GLU A 111 6.43 13.64 0.40
CA GLU A 111 5.46 14.55 1.03
C GLU A 111 4.75 15.43 0.00
N ASN A 112 3.61 16.02 0.40
CA ASN A 112 2.79 16.93 -0.41
C ASN A 112 2.14 16.26 -1.63
N ALA A 113 1.72 15.00 -1.49
CA ALA A 113 0.91 14.32 -2.48
C ALA A 113 -0.34 15.15 -2.84
N LEU A 114 -0.65 15.25 -4.14
CA LEU A 114 -1.79 16.03 -4.64
C LEU A 114 -3.01 15.13 -4.82
N SER A 115 -4.21 15.67 -4.59
CA SER A 115 -5.46 14.92 -4.88
C SER A 115 -5.56 14.49 -6.35
N ALA A 116 -5.00 15.28 -7.26
CA ALA A 116 -4.94 15.01 -8.69
C ALA A 116 -3.98 13.88 -9.09
N TRP A 117 -3.30 13.24 -8.13
CA TRP A 117 -2.49 12.04 -8.36
C TRP A 117 -3.29 10.76 -8.16
N PHE A 118 -4.54 10.86 -7.69
CA PHE A 118 -5.36 9.71 -7.33
C PHE A 118 -6.62 9.63 -8.17
N SER A 119 -7.10 8.40 -8.37
CA SER A 119 -8.29 8.11 -9.17
C SER A 119 -9.56 8.73 -8.59
N ASP A 120 -9.85 8.51 -7.30
CA ASP A 120 -11.02 9.12 -6.63
C ASP A 120 -10.85 9.20 -5.11
N VAL A 121 -10.20 10.28 -4.65
CA VAL A 121 -10.02 10.57 -3.22
C VAL A 121 -11.36 10.64 -2.49
N SER A 122 -12.42 11.16 -3.11
CA SER A 122 -13.70 11.36 -2.43
C SER A 122 -14.35 10.05 -1.99
N ASN A 123 -14.06 8.95 -2.69
CA ASN A 123 -14.54 7.61 -2.37
C ASN A 123 -13.47 6.71 -1.72
N GLY A 124 -12.29 7.22 -1.40
CA GLY A 124 -11.21 6.43 -0.80
C GLY A 124 -10.38 5.64 -1.80
N ASN A 125 -10.56 5.90 -3.10
CA ASN A 125 -9.73 5.32 -4.14
C ASN A 125 -8.46 6.16 -4.31
N LEU A 126 -7.40 5.74 -3.61
CA LEU A 126 -6.08 6.37 -3.65
C LEU A 126 -5.11 5.65 -4.62
N HIS A 127 -5.64 4.91 -5.60
CA HIS A 127 -4.80 4.39 -6.69
C HIS A 127 -4.24 5.55 -7.49
N LEU A 128 -2.96 5.45 -7.80
CA LEU A 128 -2.23 6.42 -8.61
C LEU A 128 -2.86 6.48 -10.00
N ILE A 129 -2.73 7.65 -10.62
CA ILE A 129 -3.02 7.83 -12.04
C ILE A 129 -1.78 8.36 -12.75
N GLU A 130 -1.79 8.33 -14.08
CA GLU A 130 -0.65 8.68 -14.93
C GLU A 130 0.00 10.05 -14.61
N SER A 131 -0.76 10.99 -14.05
CA SER A 131 -0.26 12.31 -13.65
C SER A 131 0.69 12.27 -12.44
N ALA A 132 0.70 11.18 -11.66
CA ALA A 132 1.48 11.01 -10.43
C ALA A 132 2.98 10.74 -10.67
N THR A 133 3.55 11.36 -11.69
CA THR A 133 4.93 11.18 -12.19
C THR A 133 6.05 11.34 -11.13
N ASN A 134 5.77 11.99 -10.00
CA ASN A 134 6.71 12.11 -8.89
C ASN A 134 6.68 10.92 -7.92
N ALA A 135 5.62 10.11 -7.95
CA ALA A 135 5.50 8.86 -7.20
C ALA A 135 5.88 7.65 -8.07
N ILE A 136 5.48 7.69 -9.34
CA ILE A 136 5.68 6.59 -10.31
C ILE A 136 7.16 6.39 -10.61
N ASP A 137 7.66 5.17 -10.43
CA ASP A 137 9.06 4.76 -10.59
C ASP A 137 10.03 5.63 -9.77
N LYS A 138 9.67 6.05 -8.55
CA LYS A 138 10.52 6.91 -7.69
C LYS A 138 10.85 6.31 -6.32
N GLY A 139 10.27 5.17 -5.97
CA GLY A 139 10.59 4.46 -4.75
C GLY A 139 12.01 3.88 -4.77
N VAL A 140 12.51 3.57 -3.58
CA VAL A 140 13.77 2.84 -3.42
C VAL A 140 13.50 1.36 -3.19
N THR A 141 14.37 0.47 -3.65
CA THR A 141 14.25 -0.96 -3.35
C THR A 141 14.26 -1.20 -1.83
N VAL A 142 13.36 -2.06 -1.37
CA VAL A 142 13.28 -2.51 0.02
C VAL A 142 13.82 -3.93 0.16
N GLU A 143 13.94 -4.44 1.38
CA GLU A 143 14.38 -5.83 1.61
C GLU A 143 13.42 -6.84 0.95
N ASP A 144 13.96 -7.93 0.42
CA ASP A 144 13.19 -9.04 -0.14
C ASP A 144 12.12 -9.53 0.85
N ASN A 145 10.94 -9.92 0.36
CA ASN A 145 9.78 -10.34 1.15
C ASN A 145 9.19 -9.26 2.10
N LEU A 146 9.70 -8.02 2.11
CA LEU A 146 9.18 -6.96 2.97
C LEU A 146 7.92 -6.31 2.41
N CYS A 147 7.78 -6.17 1.09
CA CYS A 147 6.66 -5.48 0.46
C CYS A 147 6.60 -5.74 -1.06
N GLU A 148 6.52 -7.01 -1.46
CA GLU A 148 6.65 -7.43 -2.87
C GLU A 148 5.41 -7.14 -3.72
N GLU A 149 4.25 -7.05 -3.07
CA GLU A 149 2.98 -6.73 -3.71
C GLU A 149 2.54 -5.31 -3.32
N ASP A 150 1.61 -4.73 -4.07
CA ASP A 150 0.93 -3.48 -3.76
C ASP A 150 -0.33 -3.70 -2.89
N ILE A 151 -1.24 -2.74 -2.86
CA ILE A 151 -2.49 -2.84 -2.11
C ILE A 151 -3.52 -3.79 -2.73
N ASP A 152 -3.44 -4.02 -4.04
CA ASP A 152 -4.34 -4.89 -4.80
C ASP A 152 -3.80 -6.32 -4.95
N GLY A 153 -2.52 -6.53 -4.57
CA GLY A 153 -1.83 -7.80 -4.70
C GLY A 153 -1.00 -7.91 -5.97
N ASN A 154 -0.83 -6.83 -6.74
CA ASN A 154 0.01 -6.84 -7.93
C ASN A 154 1.48 -6.76 -7.52
N ALA A 155 2.33 -7.47 -8.24
CA ALA A 155 3.76 -7.44 -7.98
C ALA A 155 4.34 -6.05 -8.27
N ARG A 156 5.17 -5.56 -7.35
CA ARG A 156 5.98 -4.36 -7.58
C ARG A 156 7.10 -4.64 -8.55
N ASP A 157 7.45 -3.65 -9.36
CA ASP A 157 8.50 -3.80 -10.36
C ASP A 157 9.90 -3.43 -9.80
N ALA A 158 10.90 -3.35 -10.67
CA ALA A 158 12.27 -3.05 -10.27
C ALA A 158 12.47 -1.60 -9.75
N ASN A 159 11.58 -0.69 -10.11
CA ASN A 159 11.54 0.71 -9.70
C ASN A 159 10.18 0.96 -9.01
N PRO A 160 10.01 0.51 -7.76
CA PRO A 160 8.69 0.53 -7.16
C PRO A 160 8.16 1.96 -6.99
N ASP A 161 6.85 2.12 -6.99
CA ASP A 161 6.21 3.41 -6.81
C ASP A 161 6.26 3.85 -5.34
N ILE A 162 6.30 5.16 -5.13
CA ILE A 162 6.14 5.71 -3.78
C ILE A 162 4.66 5.66 -3.41
N GLY A 163 4.33 5.00 -2.30
CA GLY A 163 2.96 4.80 -1.85
C GLY A 163 2.58 3.32 -1.79
N ALA A 164 1.31 3.07 -1.48
CA ALA A 164 0.77 1.71 -1.37
C ALA A 164 0.37 1.10 -2.71
N ASP A 165 0.13 1.91 -3.73
CA ASP A 165 -0.21 1.45 -5.07
C ASP A 165 1.05 1.23 -5.92
N GLU A 166 0.96 0.39 -6.94
CA GLU A 166 1.94 0.30 -8.03
C GLU A 166 1.22 0.66 -9.33
N TRP A 167 1.50 1.84 -9.86
CA TRP A 167 0.87 2.29 -11.08
C TRP A 167 1.43 1.56 -12.29
N CYS A 168 0.52 1.16 -13.17
CA CYS A 168 0.88 0.75 -14.52
C CYS A 168 -0.07 1.38 -15.55
N ALA A 169 0.43 1.46 -16.77
CA ALA A 169 -0.45 1.71 -17.91
C ALA A 169 -1.22 0.43 -18.24
N ILE A 170 -2.57 0.52 -18.26
CA ILE A 170 -3.43 -0.55 -18.79
C ILE A 170 -2.93 -0.94 -20.17
N GLN A 171 -2.52 -2.18 -20.31
CA GLN A 171 -2.04 -2.71 -21.59
C GLN A 171 -3.23 -3.17 -22.44
N PRO A 172 -3.15 -3.06 -23.78
CA PRO A 172 -4.13 -3.71 -24.64
C PRO A 172 -4.24 -5.20 -24.31
N GLY A 173 -5.40 -5.63 -23.80
CA GLY A 173 -5.67 -7.00 -23.39
C GLY A 173 -5.63 -7.26 -21.89
N ASP A 174 -5.27 -6.27 -21.06
CA ASP A 174 -5.47 -6.26 -19.61
C ASP A 174 -6.91 -5.77 -19.34
N LEU A 175 -7.79 -6.69 -18.95
CA LEU A 175 -9.22 -6.45 -18.82
C LEU A 175 -9.68 -6.35 -17.36
N ASP A 176 -8.85 -6.77 -16.40
CA ASP A 176 -9.11 -6.52 -14.97
C ASP A 176 -8.27 -5.37 -14.38
N GLY A 177 -7.33 -4.82 -15.14
CA GLY A 177 -6.54 -3.64 -14.77
C GLY A 177 -5.41 -3.94 -13.80
N ASN A 178 -4.94 -5.21 -13.74
CA ASN A 178 -3.92 -5.67 -12.81
C ASN A 178 -2.48 -5.55 -13.35
N CYS A 179 -2.30 -4.88 -14.50
CA CYS A 179 -1.01 -4.65 -15.15
C CYS A 179 -0.41 -5.88 -15.85
N LEU A 180 -1.08 -7.02 -15.82
CA LEU A 180 -0.65 -8.28 -16.42
C LEU A 180 -1.69 -8.73 -17.44
N VAL A 181 -1.24 -9.18 -18.62
CA VAL A 181 -2.12 -9.87 -19.56
C VAL A 181 -2.03 -11.36 -19.29
N THR A 182 -3.02 -11.87 -18.58
CA THR A 182 -3.08 -13.25 -18.07
C THR A 182 -4.23 -14.04 -18.70
N LEU A 183 -4.35 -15.31 -18.31
CA LEU A 183 -5.51 -16.12 -18.62
C LEU A 183 -6.80 -15.52 -18.08
N ARG A 184 -6.73 -14.82 -16.94
CA ARG A 184 -7.90 -14.15 -16.35
C ARG A 184 -8.49 -13.13 -17.32
N ASP A 185 -7.64 -12.36 -17.98
CA ASP A 185 -8.05 -11.40 -19.01
C ASP A 185 -8.62 -12.10 -20.25
N ALA A 186 -8.01 -13.19 -20.69
CA ALA A 186 -8.55 -13.97 -21.79
C ALA A 186 -9.95 -14.52 -21.48
N VAL A 187 -10.18 -15.00 -20.26
CA VAL A 187 -11.50 -15.43 -19.78
C VAL A 187 -12.48 -14.26 -19.73
N LEU A 188 -12.06 -13.11 -19.19
CA LEU A 188 -12.88 -11.90 -19.16
C LEU A 188 -13.29 -11.47 -20.57
N ALA A 189 -12.38 -11.50 -21.55
CA ALA A 189 -12.68 -11.20 -22.94
C ALA A 189 -13.77 -12.12 -23.51
N LEU A 190 -13.68 -13.42 -23.21
CA LEU A 190 -14.68 -14.42 -23.62
C LEU A 190 -16.03 -14.18 -22.94
N GLN A 191 -16.03 -13.85 -21.65
CA GLN A 191 -17.25 -13.56 -20.89
C GLN A 191 -17.96 -12.30 -21.43
N ILE A 192 -17.21 -11.22 -21.70
CA ILE A 192 -17.73 -9.98 -22.30
C ILE A 192 -18.35 -10.28 -23.66
N THR A 193 -17.64 -10.99 -24.54
CA THR A 193 -18.12 -11.31 -25.89
C THR A 193 -19.30 -12.27 -25.89
N ALA A 194 -19.40 -13.16 -24.90
CA ALA A 194 -20.54 -14.04 -24.69
C ALA A 194 -21.73 -13.37 -23.97
N GLY A 195 -21.61 -12.09 -23.57
CA GLY A 195 -22.65 -11.35 -22.85
C GLY A 195 -22.90 -11.84 -21.42
N ARG A 196 -21.91 -12.46 -20.77
CA ARG A 196 -22.01 -12.87 -19.37
C ARG A 196 -21.77 -11.69 -18.42
N MET A 197 -22.43 -11.72 -17.26
CA MET A 197 -22.18 -10.74 -16.20
C MET A 197 -20.80 -11.01 -15.57
N LEU A 198 -20.01 -9.95 -15.42
CA LEU A 198 -18.60 -9.98 -15.00
C LEU A 198 -18.36 -10.24 -13.51
N SER A 199 -19.39 -10.67 -12.77
CA SER A 199 -19.28 -10.85 -11.31
C SER A 199 -18.52 -12.11 -10.90
N GLU A 200 -18.28 -13.06 -11.81
CA GLU A 200 -17.53 -14.28 -11.54
C GLU A 200 -16.59 -14.63 -12.71
N VAL A 201 -15.29 -14.53 -12.49
CA VAL A 201 -14.28 -14.98 -13.46
C VAL A 201 -13.97 -16.45 -13.20
N SER A 202 -14.22 -17.32 -14.18
CA SER A 202 -13.90 -18.76 -14.09
C SER A 202 -12.57 -19.03 -14.77
N ILE A 203 -11.51 -19.21 -13.97
CA ILE A 203 -10.18 -19.60 -14.43
C ILE A 203 -10.01 -21.12 -14.55
N ASP A 204 -11.10 -21.89 -14.47
CA ASP A 204 -11.08 -23.36 -14.60
C ASP A 204 -10.60 -23.85 -15.98
N GLY A 205 -10.44 -22.91 -16.93
CA GLY A 205 -9.80 -23.12 -18.21
C GLY A 205 -8.28 -23.23 -18.17
N ASP A 206 -7.64 -22.91 -17.05
CA ASP A 206 -6.20 -23.05 -16.84
C ASP A 206 -5.84 -24.52 -16.59
N ALA A 207 -5.49 -25.26 -17.63
CA ALA A 207 -5.17 -26.67 -17.53
C ALA A 207 -3.84 -26.89 -16.79
N VAL A 208 -2.94 -25.89 -16.78
CA VAL A 208 -1.59 -25.99 -16.23
C VAL A 208 -1.33 -25.12 -15.01
N LYS A 209 -2.28 -24.24 -14.64
CA LYS A 209 -2.20 -23.31 -13.52
C LYS A 209 -1.00 -22.36 -13.61
N ASP A 210 -0.67 -21.93 -14.82
CA ASP A 210 0.43 -20.99 -15.08
C ASP A 210 -0.05 -19.58 -15.41
N GLU A 211 -1.36 -19.34 -15.30
CA GLU A 211 -2.05 -18.07 -15.55
C GLU A 211 -1.83 -17.55 -16.97
N LYS A 212 -1.48 -18.42 -17.93
CA LYS A 212 -1.29 -18.09 -19.34
C LYS A 212 -2.24 -18.90 -20.20
N ILE A 213 -2.49 -18.41 -21.42
CA ILE A 213 -3.26 -19.17 -22.41
C ILE A 213 -2.31 -19.95 -23.32
N GLY A 214 -2.11 -21.23 -23.00
CA GLY A 214 -1.35 -22.18 -23.81
C GLY A 214 -2.25 -22.98 -24.77
N LEU A 215 -1.60 -23.81 -25.60
CA LEU A 215 -2.32 -24.73 -26.48
C LEU A 215 -3.19 -25.73 -25.69
N SER A 216 -2.76 -26.12 -24.49
CA SER A 216 -3.53 -26.95 -23.55
C SER A 216 -4.84 -26.28 -23.15
N ASP A 217 -4.77 -25.00 -22.79
CA ASP A 217 -5.90 -24.23 -22.25
C ASP A 217 -6.88 -23.88 -23.37
N ALA A 218 -6.36 -23.45 -24.53
CA ALA A 218 -7.15 -23.24 -25.73
C ALA A 218 -7.92 -24.51 -26.16
N ASN A 219 -7.27 -25.68 -26.14
CA ASN A 219 -7.93 -26.94 -26.46
C ASN A 219 -8.99 -27.35 -25.44
N TYR A 220 -8.74 -27.11 -24.14
CA TYR A 220 -9.71 -27.37 -23.08
C TYR A 220 -10.94 -26.49 -23.22
N ILE A 221 -10.75 -25.18 -23.43
CA ILE A 221 -11.82 -24.21 -23.66
C ILE A 221 -12.66 -24.61 -24.89
N LEU A 222 -12.01 -24.93 -26.01
CA LEU A 222 -12.70 -25.35 -27.24
C LEU A 222 -13.51 -26.65 -27.05
N LYS A 223 -12.99 -27.62 -26.30
CA LYS A 223 -13.74 -28.84 -25.95
C LYS A 223 -14.96 -28.53 -25.10
N LYS A 224 -14.82 -27.68 -24.07
CA LYS A 224 -15.92 -27.29 -23.19
C LYS A 224 -17.05 -26.54 -23.91
N LEU A 225 -16.73 -25.74 -24.93
CA LEU A 225 -17.72 -25.06 -25.77
C LEU A 225 -18.43 -25.99 -26.77
N SER A 226 -17.88 -27.18 -27.01
CA SER A 226 -18.44 -28.17 -27.94
C SER A 226 -19.33 -29.23 -27.26
N GLU A 227 -19.38 -29.24 -25.94
CA GLU A 227 -20.28 -30.08 -25.10
C GLU A 227 -21.60 -29.35 -24.82
#